data_AF-A0A0G2F2G9-F1
#
_entry.id   AF-A0A0G2F2G9-F1
#
_cell.length_a   1.000
_cell.length_b   1.000
_cell.length_c   1.000
_cell.angle_alpha   90.00
_cell.angle_beta   90.00
_cell.angle_gamma   90.00
#
_symmetry.space_group_name_H-M   'P 1'
#
loop_
_entity.id
_entity.type
_entity.pdbx_description
1 polymer ?
#
loop_
_entity_poly.entity_id
_entity_poly.type
_entity_poly.pdbx_seq_one_letter_code
_entity_poly.pdbx_strand_id
1 'polypeptide(L)'
;MRGIQAYVGSPEQSFSFLPRLDYNNSYVYTEEFADATGCVNTTAKWCASHHGGWFVADDSDSYKLRASVTAAGGNEAEQQTNASFSNWMTENFTITSNTTLSHFPIGNPRVPLSDSNYRPQAVFGLDAGSTLLNALKNGGHIGARVWSMFWGLTGATASTKMDGSFIFGGYDAAKVSGKPYNYSIGSDSDSTCKYMITIEDMILNFPNGTTSSLFDGVQSQLMQACIDTSFPNLMTLPYNPYFFNFESMSGMVCSDRSLGVNYYGILCDADDRLYAGDLTIKLQSGLEVKITNDQLLAPNVAIADDGSLVEDNSVKELIINSIQDVNAKDLPYIGRQFFSAADFCLLTERRRQQHHKHDYPFLELDRGSQYT
;
A
#
# COMPACT_ATOMS: atom_id res chain seq x y z
N MET A 1 2.96 -3.94 -12.80
CA MET A 1 2.91 -3.25 -11.48
C MET A 1 3.22 -4.24 -10.36
N ARG A 2 3.94 -3.81 -9.32
CA ARG A 2 4.20 -4.64 -8.12
C ARG A 2 2.92 -4.76 -7.28
N GLY A 3 2.67 -5.95 -6.75
CA GLY A 3 1.51 -6.26 -5.93
C GLY A 3 1.50 -7.75 -5.62
N ILE A 4 0.42 -8.21 -5.01
CA ILE A 4 0.24 -9.61 -4.65
C ILE A 4 -0.28 -10.34 -5.89
N GLN A 5 0.47 -11.34 -6.36
CA GLN A 5 0.01 -12.16 -7.46
C GLN A 5 -1.13 -13.09 -7.00
N ALA A 6 -2.24 -13.07 -7.72
CA ALA A 6 -3.32 -14.03 -7.59
C ALA A 6 -4.07 -14.15 -8.92
N TYR A 7 -4.95 -15.14 -9.03
CA TYR A 7 -5.62 -15.48 -10.28
C TYR A 7 -7.13 -15.53 -10.13
N VAL A 8 -7.83 -15.03 -11.14
CA VAL A 8 -9.30 -15.04 -11.20
C VAL A 8 -9.73 -15.76 -12.47
N GLY A 9 -10.75 -16.62 -12.38
CA GLY A 9 -11.33 -17.31 -13.53
C GLY A 9 -10.88 -18.75 -13.72
N SER A 10 -11.48 -19.40 -14.71
CA SER A 10 -11.13 -20.74 -15.18
C SER A 10 -11.27 -20.82 -16.70
N PRO A 11 -10.17 -20.84 -17.48
CA PRO A 11 -8.77 -20.81 -17.05
C PRO A 11 -8.37 -19.56 -16.25
N GLU A 12 -7.31 -19.70 -15.46
CA GLU A 12 -6.80 -18.67 -14.55
C GLU A 12 -6.25 -17.44 -15.31
N GLN A 13 -6.75 -16.25 -14.96
CA GLN A 13 -6.23 -14.96 -15.45
C GLN A 13 -5.44 -14.28 -14.32
N SER A 14 -4.23 -13.81 -14.62
CA SER A 14 -3.28 -13.30 -13.60
C SER A 14 -3.51 -11.83 -13.28
N PHE A 15 -3.42 -11.49 -12.00
CA PHE A 15 -3.53 -10.12 -11.49
C PHE A 15 -2.44 -9.79 -10.49
N SER A 16 -2.23 -8.48 -10.30
CA SER A 16 -1.38 -7.87 -9.28
C SER A 16 -2.25 -7.02 -8.36
N PHE A 17 -2.55 -7.53 -7.17
CA PHE A 17 -3.46 -6.90 -6.21
C PHE A 17 -2.74 -6.00 -5.20
N LEU A 18 -3.40 -4.92 -4.78
CA LEU A 18 -2.99 -4.12 -3.63
C LEU A 18 -3.78 -4.52 -2.37
N PRO A 19 -3.11 -4.64 -1.21
CA PRO A 19 -3.78 -4.84 0.07
C PRO A 19 -4.41 -3.54 0.55
N ARG A 20 -5.74 -3.51 0.65
CA ARG A 20 -6.52 -2.32 1.00
C ARG A 20 -7.18 -2.46 2.36
N LEU A 21 -6.82 -1.57 3.27
CA LEU A 21 -7.33 -1.48 4.64
C LEU A 21 -8.70 -0.77 4.74
N ASP A 22 -9.11 -0.12 3.67
CA ASP A 22 -10.34 0.64 3.52
C ASP A 22 -11.45 -0.15 2.82
N TYR A 23 -11.15 -1.36 2.32
CA TYR A 23 -12.09 -2.25 1.65
C TYR A 23 -12.25 -3.60 2.36
N ASN A 24 -13.43 -4.17 2.26
CA ASN A 24 -13.85 -5.47 2.78
C ASN A 24 -14.02 -6.46 1.64
N ASN A 25 -14.39 -5.98 0.45
CA ASN A 25 -14.51 -6.81 -0.75
C ASN A 25 -13.26 -6.72 -1.62
N SER A 26 -13.05 -7.75 -2.45
CA SER A 26 -12.04 -7.72 -3.50
C SER A 26 -12.63 -7.21 -4.82
N TYR A 27 -11.81 -6.49 -5.58
CA TYR A 27 -12.21 -5.90 -6.85
C TYR A 27 -11.18 -6.21 -7.93
N VAL A 28 -11.65 -6.52 -9.13
CA VAL A 28 -10.83 -6.59 -10.34
C VAL A 28 -11.48 -5.72 -11.40
N TYR A 29 -10.67 -5.15 -12.27
CA TYR A 29 -11.19 -4.36 -13.37
C TYR A 29 -11.38 -5.23 -14.62
N THR A 30 -12.37 -4.89 -15.45
CA THR A 30 -12.61 -5.52 -16.75
C THR A 30 -12.31 -4.57 -17.89
N GLU A 31 -12.16 -5.08 -19.12
CA GLU A 31 -11.96 -4.25 -20.31
C GLU A 31 -13.03 -3.15 -20.47
N GLU A 32 -14.29 -3.40 -20.05
CA GLU A 32 -15.37 -2.39 -20.05
C GLU A 32 -15.03 -1.10 -19.28
N PHE A 33 -14.15 -1.18 -18.27
CA PHE A 33 -13.71 -0.03 -17.49
C PHE A 33 -12.79 0.89 -18.30
N ALA A 34 -12.00 0.33 -19.22
CA ALA A 34 -11.05 1.07 -20.06
C ALA A 34 -11.78 2.08 -20.96
N ASP A 35 -12.92 1.68 -21.52
CA ASP A 35 -13.71 2.48 -22.46
C ASP A 35 -14.46 3.64 -21.77
N ALA A 36 -14.82 3.46 -20.50
CA ALA A 36 -15.83 4.31 -19.86
C ALA A 36 -15.24 5.56 -19.18
N THR A 37 -14.03 5.52 -18.62
CA THR A 37 -13.41 6.68 -17.91
C THR A 37 -11.99 6.43 -17.41
N GLY A 38 -11.59 5.17 -17.21
CA GLY A 38 -10.38 4.85 -16.44
C GLY A 38 -9.04 5.20 -17.11
N CYS A 39 -9.02 5.23 -18.45
CA CYS A 39 -7.78 5.24 -19.22
C CYS A 39 -7.86 6.09 -20.48
N VAL A 40 -8.34 7.33 -20.31
CA VAL A 40 -8.36 8.33 -21.38
C VAL A 40 -6.92 8.74 -21.71
N ASN A 41 -6.58 8.79 -23.00
CA ASN A 41 -5.25 9.17 -23.53
C ASN A 41 -4.11 8.20 -23.19
N THR A 42 -4.40 6.92 -22.99
CA THR A 42 -3.39 5.87 -22.81
C THR A 42 -3.76 4.60 -23.57
N THR A 43 -2.87 3.63 -23.66
CA THR A 43 -3.13 2.35 -24.34
C THR A 43 -3.84 1.36 -23.42
N ALA A 44 -4.55 0.39 -24.00
CA ALA A 44 -5.18 -0.69 -23.25
C ALA A 44 -4.17 -1.51 -22.41
N LYS A 45 -2.94 -1.68 -22.90
CA LYS A 45 -1.87 -2.41 -22.19
C LYS A 45 -1.29 -1.64 -21.01
N TRP A 46 -1.10 -0.33 -21.19
CA TRP A 46 -0.73 0.56 -20.11
C TRP A 46 -1.80 0.51 -19.01
N CYS A 47 -3.07 0.61 -19.42
CA CYS A 47 -4.21 0.60 -18.52
C CYS A 47 -4.33 -0.72 -17.74
N ALA A 48 -4.18 -1.85 -18.44
CA ALA A 48 -4.13 -3.18 -17.83
C ALA A 48 -3.07 -3.22 -16.74
N SER A 49 -1.88 -2.73 -17.05
CA SER A 49 -0.73 -2.77 -16.16
C SER A 49 -0.97 -1.89 -14.94
N HIS A 50 -1.48 -0.67 -15.14
CA HIS A 50 -1.82 0.29 -14.08
C HIS A 50 -2.83 -0.29 -13.09
N HIS A 51 -3.88 -0.93 -13.61
CA HIS A 51 -4.93 -1.56 -12.81
C HIS A 51 -4.60 -2.99 -12.33
N GLY A 52 -3.40 -3.48 -12.62
CA GLY A 52 -2.93 -4.78 -12.15
C GLY A 52 -3.53 -5.98 -12.88
N GLY A 53 -4.13 -5.77 -14.06
CA GLY A 53 -4.69 -6.80 -14.94
C GLY A 53 -6.09 -6.44 -15.43
N TRP A 54 -6.57 -7.20 -16.42
CA TRP A 54 -7.95 -7.16 -16.89
C TRP A 54 -8.60 -8.52 -16.76
N PHE A 55 -9.81 -8.51 -16.24
CA PHE A 55 -10.66 -9.69 -16.28
C PHE A 55 -11.47 -9.70 -17.58
N VAL A 56 -11.37 -10.80 -18.33
CA VAL A 56 -12.12 -11.06 -19.55
C VAL A 56 -13.15 -12.14 -19.23
N ALA A 57 -14.42 -11.73 -19.10
CA ALA A 57 -15.50 -12.62 -18.64
C ALA A 57 -15.77 -13.78 -19.61
N ASP A 58 -15.69 -13.53 -20.92
CA ASP A 58 -15.93 -14.53 -21.97
C ASP A 58 -14.85 -15.65 -21.99
N ASP A 59 -13.68 -15.39 -21.39
CA ASP A 59 -12.57 -16.33 -21.29
C ASP A 59 -12.60 -17.17 -19.99
N SER A 60 -13.67 -17.10 -19.20
CA SER A 60 -13.80 -17.84 -17.94
C SER A 60 -15.10 -18.65 -17.86
N ASP A 61 -14.98 -19.98 -17.73
CA ASP A 61 -16.09 -20.92 -17.56
C ASP A 61 -16.76 -20.80 -16.18
N SER A 62 -16.06 -20.24 -15.18
CA SER A 62 -16.59 -20.06 -13.82
C SER A 62 -17.31 -18.73 -13.62
N TYR A 63 -17.31 -17.85 -14.64
CA TYR A 63 -17.92 -16.53 -14.57
C TYR A 63 -19.43 -16.60 -14.37
N LYS A 64 -19.92 -15.90 -13.33
CA LYS A 64 -21.36 -15.71 -13.11
C LYS A 64 -21.64 -14.30 -12.61
N LEU A 65 -22.30 -13.50 -13.45
CA LEU A 65 -22.84 -12.20 -13.06
C LEU A 65 -23.91 -12.35 -11.96
N ARG A 66 -23.94 -11.39 -11.04
CA ARG A 66 -24.88 -11.32 -9.91
C ARG A 66 -25.58 -9.98 -9.88
N ALA A 67 -26.82 -10.00 -9.38
CA ALA A 67 -27.66 -8.81 -9.33
C ALA A 67 -27.21 -7.77 -8.29
N SER A 68 -26.46 -8.20 -7.27
CA SER A 68 -25.96 -7.33 -6.19
C SER A 68 -24.77 -7.96 -5.47
N VAL A 69 -24.10 -7.18 -4.63
CA VAL A 69 -23.08 -7.65 -3.69
C VAL A 69 -23.60 -8.79 -2.81
N THR A 70 -24.83 -8.68 -2.29
CA THR A 70 -25.48 -9.69 -1.45
C THR A 70 -25.65 -11.00 -2.20
N ALA A 71 -26.11 -10.91 -3.45
CA ALA A 71 -26.33 -12.09 -4.29
C ALA A 71 -25.02 -12.78 -4.69
N ALA A 72 -23.89 -12.04 -4.69
CA ALA A 72 -22.56 -12.61 -4.84
C ALA A 72 -22.00 -13.19 -3.53
N GLY A 73 -22.54 -12.83 -2.36
CA GLY A 73 -22.01 -13.20 -1.05
C GLY A 73 -20.94 -12.23 -0.53
N GLY A 74 -20.88 -11.01 -1.07
CA GLY A 74 -19.99 -9.94 -0.61
C GLY A 74 -20.50 -9.20 0.63
N ASN A 75 -19.72 -8.23 1.10
CA ASN A 75 -20.05 -7.35 2.22
C ASN A 75 -20.67 -6.03 1.73
N GLU A 76 -21.83 -5.64 2.28
CA GLU A 76 -22.59 -4.45 1.88
C GLU A 76 -22.11 -3.12 2.52
N ALA A 77 -21.16 -3.17 3.45
CA ALA A 77 -20.81 -2.01 4.29
C ALA A 77 -20.15 -0.83 3.54
N GLU A 78 -19.91 -0.96 2.24
CA GLU A 78 -19.06 -0.05 1.46
C GLU A 78 -19.86 0.63 0.35
N GLN A 79 -19.60 1.91 0.09
CA GLN A 79 -20.32 2.68 -0.93
C GLN A 79 -20.17 2.08 -2.33
N GLN A 80 -18.99 1.51 -2.61
CA GLN A 80 -18.62 0.90 -3.90
C GLN A 80 -19.42 -0.36 -4.21
N THR A 81 -20.29 -0.81 -3.30
CA THR A 81 -21.19 -1.95 -3.52
C THR A 81 -22.45 -1.62 -4.31
N ASN A 82 -22.79 -0.34 -4.44
CA ASN A 82 -23.93 0.09 -5.23
C ASN A 82 -23.73 -0.24 -6.73
N ALA A 83 -24.80 -0.67 -7.41
CA ALA A 83 -24.80 -1.03 -8.83
C ALA A 83 -24.38 0.13 -9.78
N SER A 84 -24.48 1.38 -9.32
CA SER A 84 -23.93 2.54 -10.04
C SER A 84 -22.40 2.58 -10.03
N PHE A 85 -21.76 1.94 -9.04
CA PHE A 85 -20.31 1.90 -8.89
C PHE A 85 -19.70 0.61 -9.42
N SER A 86 -20.31 -0.55 -9.11
CA SER A 86 -19.74 -1.84 -9.46
C SER A 86 -20.78 -2.82 -9.95
N ASN A 87 -20.42 -3.61 -10.96
CA ASN A 87 -21.04 -4.89 -11.23
C ASN A 87 -20.51 -5.93 -10.23
N TRP A 88 -21.29 -6.98 -9.98
CA TRP A 88 -20.89 -8.04 -9.05
C TRP A 88 -20.90 -9.38 -9.74
N MET A 89 -19.88 -10.19 -9.46
CA MET A 89 -19.76 -11.54 -9.99
C MET A 89 -19.31 -12.52 -8.91
N THR A 90 -19.50 -13.81 -9.18
CA THR A 90 -18.81 -14.88 -8.47
C THR A 90 -17.84 -15.56 -9.41
N GLU A 91 -16.62 -15.82 -8.94
CA GLU A 91 -15.57 -16.44 -9.73
C GLU A 91 -14.73 -17.44 -8.93
N ASN A 92 -13.94 -18.26 -9.60
CA ASN A 92 -12.85 -18.97 -8.96
C ASN A 92 -11.72 -17.98 -8.66
N PHE A 93 -11.26 -17.95 -7.40
CA PHE A 93 -10.18 -17.08 -6.98
C PHE A 93 -9.04 -17.89 -6.37
N THR A 94 -7.96 -18.05 -7.15
CA THR A 94 -6.77 -18.79 -6.75
C THR A 94 -5.75 -17.82 -6.15
N ILE A 95 -5.43 -18.02 -4.87
CA ILE A 95 -4.50 -17.17 -4.11
C ILE A 95 -3.10 -17.77 -4.13
N THR A 96 -3.02 -19.10 -4.07
CA THR A 96 -1.79 -19.89 -4.18
C THR A 96 -2.09 -21.14 -4.99
N SER A 97 -1.06 -21.86 -5.46
CA SER A 97 -1.23 -23.10 -6.24
C SER A 97 -2.03 -24.21 -5.54
N ASN A 98 -2.24 -24.11 -4.22
CA ASN A 98 -3.01 -25.06 -3.41
C ASN A 98 -4.26 -24.45 -2.75
N THR A 99 -4.59 -23.18 -3.02
CA THR A 99 -5.73 -22.49 -2.39
C THR A 99 -6.55 -21.76 -3.44
N THR A 100 -7.70 -22.33 -3.77
CA THR A 100 -8.71 -21.72 -4.64
C THR A 100 -10.02 -21.60 -3.90
N LEU A 101 -10.56 -20.38 -3.86
CA LEU A 101 -11.89 -20.09 -3.34
C LEU A 101 -12.89 -20.16 -4.51
N SER A 102 -13.71 -21.20 -4.55
CA SER A 102 -14.72 -21.35 -5.59
C SER A 102 -15.89 -20.40 -5.37
N HIS A 103 -16.44 -19.82 -6.44
CA HIS A 103 -17.59 -18.91 -6.39
C HIS A 103 -17.40 -17.71 -5.44
N PHE A 104 -16.16 -17.21 -5.33
CA PHE A 104 -15.81 -16.08 -4.49
C PHE A 104 -16.42 -14.77 -5.05
N PRO A 105 -17.02 -13.90 -4.20
CA PRO A 105 -17.55 -12.61 -4.64
C PRO A 105 -16.44 -11.67 -5.07
N ILE A 106 -16.54 -11.15 -6.29
CA ILE A 106 -15.63 -10.12 -6.81
C ILE A 106 -16.44 -8.96 -7.37
N GLY A 107 -16.08 -7.74 -6.98
CA GLY A 107 -16.61 -6.52 -7.57
C GLY A 107 -15.87 -6.17 -8.85
N ASN A 108 -16.61 -5.70 -9.85
CA ASN A 108 -16.09 -5.12 -11.08
C ASN A 108 -16.45 -3.62 -11.12
N PRO A 109 -15.52 -2.71 -10.78
CA PRO A 109 -15.76 -1.29 -10.77
C PRO A 109 -16.08 -0.74 -12.18
N ARG A 110 -17.15 0.04 -12.28
CA ARG A 110 -17.57 0.78 -13.49
C ARG A 110 -17.07 2.22 -13.50
N VAL A 111 -16.62 2.69 -12.34
CA VAL A 111 -16.02 4.01 -12.12
C VAL A 111 -14.74 3.82 -11.33
N PRO A 112 -13.77 4.74 -11.43
CA PRO A 112 -12.51 4.58 -10.73
C PRO A 112 -12.77 4.40 -9.23
N LEU A 113 -12.17 3.36 -8.65
CA LEU A 113 -12.10 3.24 -7.20
C LEU A 113 -11.34 4.49 -6.69
N SER A 114 -11.73 4.96 -5.50
CA SER A 114 -11.22 6.20 -4.89
C SER A 114 -9.72 6.45 -5.15
N ASP A 115 -9.36 7.68 -5.49
CA ASP A 115 -7.98 8.12 -5.77
C ASP A 115 -7.21 7.17 -6.70
N SER A 116 -7.78 6.90 -7.88
CA SER A 116 -7.28 5.87 -8.81
C SER A 116 -5.83 6.02 -9.20
N ASN A 117 -5.23 7.21 -9.16
CA ASN A 117 -3.81 7.37 -9.47
C ASN A 117 -2.89 6.94 -8.32
N TYR A 118 -3.34 7.09 -7.07
CA TYR A 118 -2.56 6.66 -5.90
C TYR A 118 -2.63 5.14 -5.71
N ARG A 119 -3.80 4.54 -5.99
CA ARG A 119 -4.08 3.13 -5.69
C ARG A 119 -4.84 2.44 -6.83
N PRO A 120 -4.25 2.39 -8.04
CA PRO A 120 -4.97 2.01 -9.26
C PRO A 120 -5.34 0.52 -9.33
N GLN A 121 -4.53 -0.34 -8.72
CA GLN A 121 -4.59 -1.78 -8.97
C GLN A 121 -5.84 -2.46 -8.41
N ALA A 122 -6.07 -3.69 -8.88
CA ALA A 122 -7.01 -4.63 -8.28
C ALA A 122 -6.84 -4.71 -6.76
N VAL A 123 -7.94 -4.98 -6.05
CA VAL A 123 -8.02 -4.80 -4.60
C VAL A 123 -8.18 -6.14 -3.87
N PHE A 124 -7.32 -6.38 -2.87
CA PHE A 124 -7.64 -7.27 -1.76
C PHE A 124 -8.25 -6.45 -0.63
N GLY A 125 -9.55 -6.63 -0.38
CA GLY A 125 -10.22 -6.02 0.76
C GLY A 125 -9.81 -6.71 2.07
N LEU A 126 -9.15 -5.98 2.96
CA LEU A 126 -8.52 -6.51 4.19
C LEU A 126 -8.96 -5.78 5.47
N ASP A 127 -10.03 -5.00 5.39
CA ASP A 127 -10.64 -4.38 6.57
C ASP A 127 -11.34 -5.43 7.48
N ALA A 128 -11.85 -5.01 8.63
CA ALA A 128 -12.39 -5.88 9.68
C ALA A 128 -13.52 -6.85 9.22
N GLY A 129 -14.26 -6.46 8.18
CA GLY A 129 -15.31 -7.24 7.53
C GLY A 129 -14.87 -7.95 6.25
N SER A 130 -13.56 -8.12 6.02
CA SER A 130 -12.97 -8.74 4.82
C SER A 130 -13.63 -10.07 4.44
N THR A 131 -14.21 -10.12 3.23
CA THR A 131 -14.80 -11.32 2.66
C THR A 131 -13.72 -12.37 2.35
N LEU A 132 -12.53 -11.93 1.93
CA LEU A 132 -11.38 -12.77 1.66
C LEU A 132 -10.88 -13.49 2.92
N LEU A 133 -10.59 -12.76 4.00
CA LEU A 133 -10.11 -13.35 5.24
C LEU A 133 -11.16 -14.28 5.87
N ASN A 134 -12.45 -13.93 5.75
CA ASN A 134 -13.54 -14.79 6.18
C ASN A 134 -13.61 -16.08 5.36
N ALA A 135 -13.52 -16.00 4.03
CA ALA A 135 -13.55 -17.17 3.16
C ALA A 135 -12.36 -18.11 3.40
N LEU A 136 -11.15 -17.56 3.51
CA LEU A 136 -9.95 -18.33 3.85
C LEU A 136 -10.07 -19.05 5.19
N LYS A 137 -10.55 -18.36 6.23
CA LYS A 137 -10.72 -18.96 7.56
C LYS A 137 -11.81 -20.02 7.57
N ASN A 138 -12.96 -19.74 6.97
CA ASN A 138 -14.10 -20.67 6.93
C ASN A 138 -13.78 -21.91 6.08
N GLY A 139 -12.94 -21.77 5.04
CA GLY A 139 -12.40 -22.88 4.25
C GLY A 139 -11.29 -23.67 4.95
N GLY A 140 -10.86 -23.26 6.15
CA GLY A 140 -9.80 -23.93 6.90
C GLY A 140 -8.38 -23.68 6.36
N HIS A 141 -8.20 -22.71 5.47
CA HIS A 141 -6.89 -22.37 4.89
C HIS A 141 -6.01 -21.56 5.84
N ILE A 142 -6.62 -20.82 6.78
CA ILE A 142 -5.92 -20.05 7.81
C ILE A 142 -6.56 -20.27 9.18
N GLY A 143 -5.73 -20.28 10.23
CA GLY A 143 -6.20 -20.47 11.61
C GLY A 143 -6.84 -19.21 12.21
N ALA A 144 -6.44 -18.04 11.73
CA ALA A 144 -6.98 -16.75 12.17
C ALA A 144 -7.05 -15.75 11.01
N ARG A 145 -7.95 -14.76 11.09
CA ARG A 145 -8.03 -13.60 10.19
C ARG A 145 -6.91 -12.60 10.49
N VAL A 146 -5.69 -13.08 10.31
CA VAL A 146 -4.45 -12.32 10.39
C VAL A 146 -3.86 -12.25 9.00
N TRP A 147 -3.14 -11.19 8.71
CA TRP A 147 -2.21 -11.18 7.59
C TRP A 147 -0.98 -10.34 7.93
N SER A 148 0.09 -10.54 7.16
CA SER A 148 1.27 -9.70 7.22
C SER A 148 1.80 -9.36 5.83
N MET A 149 2.56 -8.27 5.75
CA MET A 149 3.15 -7.77 4.53
C MET A 149 4.55 -7.19 4.78
N PHE A 150 5.47 -7.64 3.95
CA PHE A 150 6.71 -6.97 3.62
C PHE A 150 6.63 -6.54 2.16
N TRP A 151 6.75 -5.25 1.86
CA TRP A 151 6.57 -4.75 0.49
C TRP A 151 7.69 -5.22 -0.46
N GLY A 152 8.86 -5.54 0.10
CA GLY A 152 10.07 -5.82 -0.67
C GLY A 152 10.87 -4.55 -0.92
N LEU A 153 12.03 -4.70 -1.55
CA LEU A 153 12.93 -3.59 -1.83
C LEU A 153 12.76 -3.14 -3.29
N THR A 154 12.53 -1.83 -3.48
CA THR A 154 12.39 -1.23 -4.81
C THR A 154 13.74 -0.82 -5.38
N GLY A 155 14.68 -0.37 -4.54
CA GLY A 155 16.11 -0.21 -4.83
C GLY A 155 16.52 0.67 -6.01
N ALA A 156 17.67 1.34 -5.88
CA ALA A 156 18.27 2.06 -7.00
C ALA A 156 18.97 1.15 -8.03
N THR A 157 19.30 -0.08 -7.64
CA THR A 157 20.10 -1.04 -8.44
C THR A 157 19.51 -2.45 -8.34
N ALA A 158 19.94 -3.36 -9.22
CA ALA A 158 19.50 -4.75 -9.15
C ALA A 158 19.83 -5.44 -7.81
N SER A 159 20.97 -5.10 -7.19
CA SER A 159 21.38 -5.68 -5.90
C SER A 159 20.60 -5.13 -4.70
N THR A 160 19.89 -4.01 -4.87
CA THR A 160 19.07 -3.35 -3.85
C THR A 160 17.58 -3.61 -4.06
N LYS A 161 17.24 -4.52 -4.97
CA LYS A 161 15.87 -4.95 -5.29
C LYS A 161 15.59 -6.32 -4.69
N MET A 162 14.38 -6.49 -4.17
CA MET A 162 13.92 -7.75 -3.60
C MET A 162 12.40 -7.83 -3.67
N ASP A 163 11.87 -9.01 -3.93
CA ASP A 163 10.44 -9.24 -3.84
C ASP A 163 9.97 -9.22 -2.38
N GLY A 164 8.73 -8.76 -2.22
CA GLY A 164 8.06 -8.75 -0.93
C GLY A 164 7.56 -10.11 -0.51
N SER A 165 6.85 -10.13 0.62
CA SER A 165 6.05 -11.27 1.03
C SER A 165 4.71 -10.80 1.57
N PHE A 166 3.66 -11.53 1.23
CA PHE A 166 2.32 -11.33 1.79
C PHE A 166 1.83 -12.66 2.35
N ILE A 167 1.46 -12.67 3.62
CA ILE A 167 1.14 -13.91 4.35
C ILE A 167 -0.27 -13.80 4.89
N PHE A 168 -1.12 -14.78 4.58
CA PHE A 168 -2.41 -14.95 5.23
C PHE A 168 -2.27 -15.91 6.41
N GLY A 169 -2.95 -15.61 7.51
CA GLY A 169 -3.03 -16.46 8.69
C GLY A 169 -1.90 -16.32 9.70
N GLY A 170 -0.93 -15.44 9.49
CA GLY A 170 0.21 -15.25 10.37
C GLY A 170 1.20 -14.23 9.84
N TYR A 171 2.47 -14.41 10.20
CA TYR A 171 3.61 -13.60 9.77
C TYR A 171 4.88 -14.46 9.67
N ASP A 172 5.92 -13.93 9.03
CA ASP A 172 7.22 -14.58 8.92
C ASP A 172 8.10 -14.21 10.12
N ALA A 173 8.17 -15.13 11.10
CA ALA A 173 8.99 -14.93 12.30
C ALA A 173 10.49 -14.80 12.01
N ALA A 174 10.98 -15.23 10.84
CA ALA A 174 12.39 -15.11 10.48
C ALA A 174 12.75 -13.70 9.97
N LYS A 175 11.76 -12.90 9.58
CA LYS A 175 11.97 -11.53 9.07
C LYS A 175 11.87 -10.45 10.14
N VAL A 176 11.35 -10.82 11.31
CA VAL A 176 11.16 -9.90 12.41
C VAL A 176 12.14 -10.19 13.54
N SER A 177 12.64 -9.12 14.16
CA SER A 177 13.41 -9.18 15.41
C SER A 177 12.85 -8.21 16.45
N GLY A 178 13.46 -8.19 17.64
CA GLY A 178 13.11 -7.22 18.66
C GLY A 178 11.81 -7.54 19.41
N LYS A 179 11.24 -6.50 20.03
CA LYS A 179 9.97 -6.60 20.77
C LYS A 179 8.85 -6.13 19.85
N PRO A 180 7.74 -6.87 19.76
CA PRO A 180 6.62 -6.40 18.98
C PRO A 180 5.97 -5.17 19.61
N TYR A 181 5.49 -4.27 18.76
CA TYR A 181 4.82 -3.04 19.17
C TYR A 181 3.30 -3.17 18.93
N ASN A 182 2.57 -3.26 20.02
CA ASN A 182 1.12 -3.26 19.98
C ASN A 182 0.59 -1.85 19.96
N TYR A 183 -0.18 -1.52 18.93
CA TYR A 183 -0.88 -0.25 18.83
C TYR A 183 -2.37 -0.48 18.99
N SER A 184 -3.02 0.26 19.88
CA SER A 184 -4.48 0.38 19.81
C SER A 184 -4.82 1.24 18.61
N ILE A 185 -5.65 0.73 17.71
CA ILE A 185 -6.25 1.55 16.66
C ILE A 185 -7.07 2.66 17.31
N GLY A 186 -6.61 3.90 17.14
CA GLY A 186 -7.50 5.04 17.24
C GLY A 186 -8.32 5.11 15.97
N SER A 187 -9.63 4.95 16.07
CA SER A 187 -10.53 5.37 15.00
C SER A 187 -10.69 6.89 15.10
N ASP A 188 -10.36 7.62 14.04
CA ASP A 188 -10.88 8.98 13.93
C ASP A 188 -12.41 8.89 13.90
N SER A 189 -13.09 9.69 14.73
CA SER A 189 -14.55 9.81 14.72
C SER A 189 -15.08 10.30 13.36
N ASP A 190 -14.23 10.95 12.55
CA ASP A 190 -14.55 11.47 11.20
C ASP A 190 -14.15 10.54 10.03
N SER A 191 -13.84 9.27 10.30
CA SER A 191 -13.84 8.14 9.32
C SER A 191 -12.77 8.11 8.22
N THR A 192 -11.87 9.08 8.10
CA THR A 192 -10.85 9.10 7.02
C THR A 192 -9.66 8.16 7.29
N CYS A 193 -9.28 7.99 8.55
CA CYS A 193 -8.20 7.08 8.94
C CYS A 193 -8.63 6.05 9.98
N LYS A 194 -8.53 4.77 9.60
CA LYS A 194 -8.80 3.63 10.48
C LYS A 194 -7.58 3.15 11.24
N TYR A 195 -6.36 3.42 10.77
CA TYR A 195 -5.14 2.85 11.34
C TYR A 195 -4.12 3.96 11.60
N MET A 196 -4.33 4.72 12.67
CA MET A 196 -3.50 5.89 12.99
C MET A 196 -2.28 5.53 13.84
N ILE A 197 -1.16 6.18 13.56
CA ILE A 197 0.06 6.17 14.38
C ILE A 197 0.47 7.60 14.73
N THR A 198 1.41 7.72 15.67
CA THR A 198 2.02 9.00 16.03
C THR A 198 3.52 8.91 15.83
N ILE A 199 4.03 9.76 14.93
CA ILE A 199 5.44 9.97 14.67
C ILE A 199 5.94 10.98 15.70
N GLU A 200 6.98 10.59 16.42
CA GLU A 200 7.67 11.43 17.42
C GLU A 200 8.82 12.22 16.80
N ASP A 201 9.52 11.63 15.84
CA ASP A 201 10.59 12.34 15.14
C ASP A 201 10.86 11.70 13.77
N MET A 202 11.50 12.47 12.89
CA MET A 202 12.11 11.98 11.68
C MET A 202 13.52 12.55 11.58
N ILE A 203 14.50 11.67 11.50
CA ILE A 203 15.92 12.01 11.60
C ILE A 203 16.61 11.74 10.28
N LEU A 204 17.26 12.77 9.74
CA LEU A 204 18.23 12.64 8.67
C LEU A 204 19.55 12.13 9.24
N ASN A 205 19.98 10.95 8.80
CA ASN A 205 21.27 10.36 9.16
C ASN A 205 22.27 10.63 8.05
N PHE A 206 23.24 11.50 8.30
CA PHE A 206 24.21 11.89 7.28
C PHE A 206 25.38 10.89 7.20
N PRO A 207 25.99 10.68 6.02
CA PRO A 207 27.13 9.77 5.85
C PRO A 207 28.35 10.09 6.73
N ASN A 208 28.49 11.35 7.18
CA ASN A 208 29.54 11.78 8.10
C ASN A 208 29.29 11.38 9.57
N GLY A 209 28.18 10.67 9.86
CA GLY A 209 27.78 10.24 11.20
C GLY A 209 26.99 11.28 12.00
N THR A 210 26.74 12.48 11.47
CA THR A 210 25.86 13.46 12.14
C THR A 210 24.40 13.19 11.84
N THR A 211 23.51 13.73 12.68
CA THR A 211 22.05 13.60 12.53
C THR A 211 21.37 14.95 12.68
N SER A 212 20.25 15.15 11.97
CA SER A 212 19.38 16.31 12.15
C SER A 212 17.91 15.88 12.23
N SER A 213 17.14 16.50 13.11
CA SER A 213 15.70 16.22 13.25
C SER A 213 14.89 17.13 12.32
N LEU A 214 13.94 16.56 11.58
CA LEU A 214 12.97 17.34 10.81
C LEU A 214 11.96 18.09 11.69
N PHE A 215 11.89 17.77 12.98
CA PHE A 215 11.04 18.41 13.99
C PHE A 215 11.78 19.53 14.74
N ASP A 216 13.06 19.77 14.45
CA ASP A 216 13.80 20.89 15.04
C ASP A 216 13.13 22.24 14.71
N GLY A 217 12.91 23.04 15.75
CA GLY A 217 12.25 24.35 15.63
C GLY A 217 10.72 24.29 15.51
N VAL A 218 10.10 23.12 15.64
CA VAL A 218 8.64 22.94 15.54
C VAL A 218 7.98 23.00 16.93
N GLN A 219 6.86 23.72 17.06
CA GLN A 219 6.18 23.91 18.35
C GLN A 219 5.48 22.63 18.87
N SER A 220 5.06 21.73 17.98
CA SER A 220 4.47 20.43 18.32
C SER A 220 5.42 19.32 17.87
N GLN A 221 5.90 18.53 18.82
CA GLN A 221 6.87 17.45 18.57
C GLN A 221 6.23 16.15 18.09
N LEU A 222 4.90 16.10 17.91
CA LEU A 222 4.20 14.87 17.49
C LEU A 222 3.41 15.13 16.22
N MET A 223 3.46 14.17 15.29
CA MET A 223 2.68 14.16 14.05
C MET A 223 1.82 12.90 14.00
N GLN A 224 0.51 13.07 13.82
CA GLN A 224 -0.38 11.95 13.51
C GLN A 224 -0.26 11.59 12.03
N ALA A 225 -0.26 10.29 11.74
CA ALA A 225 -0.26 9.78 10.38
C ALA A 225 -1.13 8.53 10.27
N CYS A 226 -1.72 8.31 9.11
CA CYS A 226 -2.51 7.14 8.80
C CYS A 226 -1.69 6.07 8.10
N ILE A 227 -1.79 4.82 8.54
CA ILE A 227 -1.24 3.69 7.81
C ILE A 227 -2.17 3.38 6.63
N ASP A 228 -1.58 3.35 5.44
CA ASP A 228 -2.21 2.88 4.22
C ASP A 228 -1.23 2.00 3.43
N THR A 229 -1.44 0.69 3.51
CA THR A 229 -0.58 -0.31 2.87
C THR A 229 -0.61 -0.29 1.34
N SER A 230 -1.47 0.51 0.74
CA SER A 230 -1.60 0.66 -0.71
C SER A 230 -1.10 2.00 -1.23
N PHE A 231 -0.97 3.01 -0.35
CA PHE A 231 -0.50 4.35 -0.73
C PHE A 231 0.91 4.27 -1.32
N PRO A 232 1.20 4.99 -2.42
CA PRO A 232 2.29 4.58 -3.27
C PRO A 232 3.69 4.98 -2.81
N ASN A 233 3.79 6.06 -2.05
CA ASN A 233 5.04 6.57 -1.52
C ASN A 233 5.38 5.93 -0.16
N LEU A 234 6.49 6.36 0.42
CA LEU A 234 6.89 6.03 1.77
C LEU A 234 5.98 6.73 2.76
N MET A 235 5.73 8.01 2.52
CA MET A 235 4.78 8.81 3.27
C MET A 235 4.32 10.04 2.48
N THR A 236 3.21 10.63 2.92
CA THR A 236 2.99 12.06 2.70
C THR A 236 3.57 12.87 3.84
N LEU A 237 4.12 14.04 3.55
CA LEU A 237 4.76 14.88 4.56
C LEU A 237 4.34 16.35 4.41
N PRO A 238 3.81 17.02 5.43
CA PRO A 238 3.46 18.44 5.33
C PRO A 238 4.68 19.29 4.97
N TYR A 239 4.51 20.19 4.00
CA TYR A 239 5.61 20.99 3.51
C TYR A 239 6.25 21.80 4.64
N ASN A 240 5.44 22.62 5.31
CA ASN A 240 5.89 23.43 6.42
C ASN A 240 5.47 22.78 7.76
N PRO A 241 6.38 22.54 8.70
CA PRO A 241 7.84 22.80 8.62
C PRO A 241 8.66 21.62 8.09
N TYR A 242 8.09 20.42 7.98
CA TYR A 242 8.89 19.18 7.95
C TYR A 242 9.62 18.95 6.62
N PHE A 243 8.93 19.05 5.49
CA PHE A 243 9.60 18.88 4.20
C PHE A 243 10.53 20.06 3.89
N PHE A 244 10.16 21.27 4.29
CA PHE A 244 11.03 22.44 4.21
C PHE A 244 12.34 22.23 4.98
N ASN A 245 12.26 21.66 6.19
CA ASN A 245 13.45 21.28 6.97
C ASN A 245 14.27 20.21 6.22
N PHE A 246 13.61 19.23 5.58
CA PHE A 246 14.31 18.24 4.75
C PHE A 246 15.12 18.92 3.64
N GLU A 247 14.50 19.80 2.85
CA GLU A 247 15.17 20.55 1.77
C GLU A 247 16.33 21.39 2.32
N SER A 248 16.08 22.14 3.39
CA SER A 248 17.09 23.04 3.98
C SER A 248 18.29 22.28 4.56
N MET A 249 18.08 21.12 5.16
CA MET A 249 19.14 20.35 5.82
C MET A 249 19.88 19.43 4.85
N SER A 250 19.19 18.88 3.85
CA SER A 250 19.81 18.04 2.82
C SER A 250 20.50 18.85 1.72
N GLY A 251 20.06 20.10 1.50
CA GLY A 251 20.50 20.91 0.37
C GLY A 251 19.91 20.46 -0.98
N MET A 252 18.96 19.50 -0.96
CA MET A 252 18.26 19.06 -2.15
C MET A 252 17.31 20.15 -2.65
N VAL A 253 17.26 20.30 -3.97
CA VAL A 253 16.30 21.17 -4.65
C VAL A 253 15.55 20.30 -5.66
N CYS A 254 14.26 20.14 -5.45
CA CYS A 254 13.41 19.28 -6.26
C CYS A 254 12.07 20.00 -6.50
N SER A 255 11.66 20.16 -7.74
CA SER A 255 10.46 20.93 -8.08
C SER A 255 9.35 20.10 -8.72
N ASP A 256 9.70 18.96 -9.30
CA ASP A 256 8.79 18.18 -10.15
C ASP A 256 8.18 17.01 -9.40
N ARG A 257 7.13 16.43 -9.98
CA ARG A 257 6.35 15.34 -9.38
C ARG A 257 6.26 14.17 -10.34
N SER A 258 6.41 12.95 -9.82
CA SER A 258 6.21 11.74 -10.61
C SER A 258 4.73 11.55 -10.94
N LEU A 259 4.45 11.27 -12.21
CA LEU A 259 3.16 10.73 -12.66
C LEU A 259 3.22 9.21 -12.88
N GLY A 260 4.32 8.58 -12.44
CA GLY A 260 4.57 7.15 -12.57
C GLY A 260 4.01 6.33 -11.41
N VAL A 261 4.69 5.23 -11.10
CA VAL A 261 4.28 4.21 -10.12
C VAL A 261 4.14 4.77 -8.71
N ASN A 262 5.04 5.67 -8.32
CA ASN A 262 5.03 6.32 -7.01
C ASN A 262 4.37 7.71 -7.11
N TYR A 263 3.17 7.76 -7.68
CA TYR A 263 2.41 8.97 -8.01
C TYR A 263 2.56 10.11 -6.98
N TYR A 264 2.95 11.30 -7.45
CA TYR A 264 3.26 12.50 -6.66
C TYR A 264 4.49 12.42 -5.74
N GLY A 265 5.33 11.38 -5.88
CA GLY A 265 6.70 11.40 -5.40
C GLY A 265 7.48 12.57 -6.02
N ILE A 266 8.53 13.01 -5.35
CA ILE A 266 9.24 14.24 -5.72
C ILE A 266 10.40 13.89 -6.64
N LEU A 267 10.47 14.56 -7.78
CA LEU A 267 11.54 14.36 -8.76
C LEU A 267 12.64 15.40 -8.58
N CYS A 268 13.86 14.91 -8.58
CA CYS A 268 15.09 15.67 -8.44
C CYS A 268 16.01 15.31 -9.61
N ASP A 269 16.68 16.31 -10.19
CA ASP A 269 17.70 16.07 -11.20
C ASP A 269 18.86 15.26 -10.60
N ALA A 270 19.41 14.33 -11.37
CA ALA A 270 20.50 13.47 -10.95
C ALA A 270 21.86 14.20 -10.93
N ASP A 271 21.97 15.23 -10.09
CA ASP A 271 23.19 16.03 -9.87
C ASP A 271 23.82 15.73 -8.49
N ASP A 272 25.01 16.27 -8.23
CA ASP A 272 25.80 16.05 -6.99
C ASP A 272 25.14 16.55 -5.69
N ARG A 273 23.91 17.06 -5.72
CA ARG A 273 23.18 17.64 -4.58
C ARG A 273 22.14 16.72 -3.96
N LEU A 274 22.12 15.45 -4.35
CA LEU A 274 21.20 14.48 -3.78
C LEU A 274 21.60 14.11 -2.35
N TYR A 275 20.60 13.98 -1.48
CA TYR A 275 20.81 13.47 -0.14
C TYR A 275 21.33 12.03 -0.21
N ALA A 276 22.51 11.78 0.35
CA ALA A 276 23.13 10.44 0.37
C ALA A 276 22.92 9.67 1.68
N GLY A 277 22.15 10.25 2.61
CA GLY A 277 21.91 9.69 3.93
C GLY A 277 20.66 8.84 4.04
N ASP A 278 20.44 8.29 5.23
CA ASP A 278 19.29 7.45 5.55
C ASP A 278 18.26 8.25 6.36
N LEU A 279 16.98 7.92 6.23
CA LEU A 279 15.91 8.51 7.03
C LEU A 279 15.52 7.55 8.16
N THR A 280 15.50 8.01 9.41
CA THR A 280 14.94 7.24 10.54
C THR A 280 13.64 7.86 11.00
N ILE A 281 12.56 7.08 11.01
CA ILE A 281 11.26 7.49 11.52
C ILE A 281 11.08 6.89 12.90
N LYS A 282 10.88 7.75 13.90
CA LYS A 282 10.62 7.35 15.28
C LYS A 282 9.15 7.50 15.57
N LEU A 283 8.53 6.43 16.05
CA LEU A 283 7.14 6.45 16.48
C LEU A 283 7.07 6.59 18.00
N GLN A 284 6.00 7.20 18.49
CA GLN A 284 5.77 7.42 19.92
C GLN A 284 5.72 6.11 20.74
N SER A 285 5.56 4.93 20.11
CA SER A 285 5.67 3.66 20.84
C SER A 285 7.10 3.30 21.23
N GLY A 286 8.10 4.00 20.73
CA GLY A 286 9.51 3.63 20.80
C GLY A 286 10.00 2.78 19.63
N LEU A 287 9.17 2.53 18.61
CA LEU A 287 9.65 1.90 17.37
C LEU A 287 10.46 2.91 16.55
N GLU A 288 11.63 2.49 16.09
CA GLU A 288 12.47 3.26 15.16
C GLU A 288 12.65 2.48 13.88
N VAL A 289 12.27 3.06 12.73
CA VAL A 289 12.40 2.43 11.41
C VAL A 289 13.39 3.22 10.58
N LYS A 290 14.46 2.56 10.16
CA LYS A 290 15.50 3.14 9.32
C LYS A 290 15.26 2.78 7.85
N ILE A 291 15.04 3.80 7.04
CA ILE A 291 14.90 3.73 5.58
C ILE A 291 16.25 4.06 4.98
N THR A 292 16.84 3.10 4.28
CA THR A 292 18.12 3.28 3.62
C THR A 292 18.00 4.16 2.38
N ASN A 293 19.08 4.88 2.04
CA ASN A 293 19.07 5.84 0.95
C ASN A 293 18.62 5.25 -0.39
N ASP A 294 19.01 4.00 -0.69
CA ASP A 294 18.65 3.26 -1.91
C ASP A 294 17.15 2.92 -2.00
N GLN A 295 16.41 3.04 -0.90
CA GLN A 295 14.94 2.92 -0.87
C GLN A 295 14.25 4.28 -0.74
N LEU A 296 14.93 5.29 -0.20
CA LEU A 296 14.42 6.66 -0.07
C LEU A 296 14.51 7.45 -1.38
N LEU A 297 15.61 7.26 -2.13
CA LEU A 297 15.87 7.86 -3.43
C LEU A 297 16.09 6.75 -4.46
N ALA A 298 15.11 6.57 -5.35
CA ALA A 298 15.15 5.54 -6.38
C ALA A 298 15.01 6.17 -7.78
N PRO A 299 15.35 5.45 -8.86
CA PRO A 299 14.95 5.85 -10.22
C PRO A 299 13.44 6.05 -10.30
N ASN A 300 13.02 7.04 -11.07
CA ASN A 300 11.60 7.20 -11.37
C ASN A 300 11.12 6.01 -12.21
N VAL A 301 9.98 5.44 -11.88
CA VAL A 301 9.41 4.30 -12.61
C VAL A 301 8.07 4.68 -13.20
N ALA A 302 7.93 4.49 -14.51
CA ALA A 302 6.68 4.72 -15.25
C ALA A 302 6.22 3.44 -15.97
N ILE A 303 4.98 3.45 -16.45
CA ILE A 303 4.43 2.39 -17.31
C ILE A 303 4.52 2.92 -18.75
N ALA A 304 5.10 2.12 -19.66
CA ALA A 304 5.16 2.43 -21.08
C ALA A 304 3.88 2.02 -21.82
N ASP A 305 3.74 2.47 -23.07
CA ASP A 305 2.58 2.18 -23.92
C ASP A 305 2.33 0.68 -24.16
N ASP A 306 3.35 -0.17 -24.01
CA ASP A 306 3.22 -1.62 -24.12
C ASP A 306 2.85 -2.31 -22.79
N GLY A 307 2.68 -1.54 -21.71
CA GLY A 307 2.40 -2.02 -20.36
C GLY A 307 3.64 -2.39 -19.53
N SER A 308 4.84 -2.34 -20.11
CA SER A 308 6.07 -2.63 -19.36
C SER A 308 6.41 -1.50 -18.38
N LEU A 309 7.10 -1.85 -17.29
CA LEU A 309 7.68 -0.86 -16.38
C LEU A 309 9.02 -0.37 -16.96
N VAL A 310 9.20 0.94 -17.01
CA VAL A 310 10.41 1.59 -17.49
C VAL A 310 10.98 2.45 -16.38
N GLU A 311 12.28 2.26 -16.11
CA GLU A 311 13.02 3.03 -15.11
C GLU A 311 13.77 4.16 -15.81
N ASP A 312 13.47 5.39 -15.43
CA ASP A 312 14.22 6.57 -15.81
C ASP A 312 15.31 6.84 -14.77
N ASN A 313 16.56 6.59 -15.17
CA ASN A 313 17.73 6.80 -14.32
C ASN A 313 18.29 8.22 -14.40
N SER A 314 17.78 9.07 -15.30
CA SER A 314 18.22 10.46 -15.45
C SER A 314 17.66 11.39 -14.38
N VAL A 315 16.58 10.97 -13.73
CA VAL A 315 15.96 11.65 -12.58
C VAL A 315 15.93 10.71 -11.38
N LYS A 316 16.05 11.28 -10.18
CA LYS A 316 15.83 10.56 -8.93
C LYS A 316 14.50 10.96 -8.34
N GLU A 317 13.77 9.96 -7.89
CA GLU A 317 12.53 10.12 -7.18
C GLU A 317 12.79 9.97 -5.68
N LEU A 318 12.57 11.06 -4.93
CA LEU A 318 12.39 11.01 -3.50
C LEU A 318 11.01 10.42 -3.23
N ILE A 319 10.98 9.27 -2.56
CA ILE A 319 9.78 8.47 -2.32
C ILE A 319 8.90 9.08 -1.20
N ILE A 320 8.87 10.40 -1.11
CA ILE A 320 8.02 11.19 -0.20
C ILE A 320 7.15 12.09 -1.05
N ASN A 321 5.86 12.15 -0.73
CA ASN A 321 4.95 13.12 -1.31
C ASN A 321 4.77 14.31 -0.36
N SER A 322 5.39 15.44 -0.68
CA SER A 322 5.20 16.67 0.09
C SER A 322 3.77 17.21 -0.11
N ILE A 323 2.98 17.32 0.95
CA ILE A 323 1.62 17.89 0.90
C ILE A 323 1.67 19.38 1.22
N GLN A 324 1.04 20.17 0.35
CA GLN A 324 1.11 21.63 0.34
C GLN A 324 -0.16 22.24 -0.28
N ASP A 325 -0.28 23.56 -0.22
CA ASP A 325 -1.41 24.33 -0.76
C ASP A 325 -2.77 23.80 -0.30
N VAL A 326 -3.61 23.35 -1.23
CA VAL A 326 -4.96 22.83 -0.95
C VAL A 326 -4.95 21.58 -0.06
N ASN A 327 -3.85 20.83 -0.07
CA ASN A 327 -3.66 19.60 0.71
C ASN A 327 -2.78 19.83 1.96
N ALA A 328 -2.42 21.08 2.28
CA ALA A 328 -1.49 21.38 3.37
C ALA A 328 -2.01 20.96 4.77
N LYS A 329 -3.30 20.66 4.88
CA LYS A 329 -3.96 20.22 6.13
C LYS A 329 -4.42 18.77 6.08
N ASP A 330 -4.09 18.04 5.02
CA ASP A 330 -4.44 16.63 4.93
C ASP A 330 -3.68 15.85 6.00
N LEU A 331 -4.33 14.82 6.54
CA LEU A 331 -3.68 13.90 7.45
C LEU A 331 -2.54 13.18 6.69
N PRO A 332 -1.30 13.18 7.22
CA PRO A 332 -0.20 12.43 6.63
C PRO A 332 -0.50 10.93 6.53
N TYR A 333 0.08 10.26 5.53
CA TYR A 333 0.02 8.82 5.34
C TYR A 333 1.40 8.20 5.52
N ILE A 334 1.47 7.00 6.08
CA ILE A 334 2.57 6.05 5.94
C ILE A 334 2.14 5.02 4.90
N GLY A 335 2.87 4.98 3.79
CA GLY A 335 2.53 4.20 2.61
C GLY A 335 3.32 2.90 2.47
N ARG A 336 3.11 2.21 1.35
CA ARG A 336 3.64 0.86 1.09
C ARG A 336 5.17 0.78 1.16
N GLN A 337 5.87 1.85 0.77
CA GLN A 337 7.34 1.86 0.72
C GLN A 337 7.98 1.98 2.11
N PHE A 338 7.24 2.42 3.13
CA PHE A 338 7.69 2.29 4.52
C PHE A 338 7.87 0.82 4.91
N PHE A 339 6.98 -0.05 4.42
CA PHE A 339 7.00 -1.50 4.67
C PHE A 339 8.06 -2.25 3.84
N SER A 340 8.97 -1.52 3.19
CA SER A 340 10.23 -2.04 2.66
C SER A 340 11.31 -2.17 3.75
N ALA A 341 11.13 -1.48 4.88
CA ALA A 341 12.01 -1.53 6.05
C ALA A 341 11.32 -2.13 7.29
N ALA A 342 10.07 -2.59 7.12
CA ALA A 342 9.15 -2.87 8.20
C ALA A 342 8.10 -3.92 7.81
N ASP A 343 7.97 -5.03 8.56
CA ASP A 343 6.90 -6.02 8.42
C ASP A 343 5.55 -5.59 9.06
N PHE A 344 4.57 -5.24 8.24
CA PHE A 344 3.23 -4.95 8.75
C PHE A 344 2.49 -6.24 9.11
N CYS A 345 1.87 -6.32 10.28
CA CYS A 345 0.94 -7.41 10.62
C CYS A 345 -0.38 -6.83 11.13
N LEU A 346 -1.50 -7.48 10.79
CA LEU A 346 -2.82 -7.06 11.22
C LEU A 346 -3.68 -8.25 11.60
N LEU A 347 -4.08 -8.31 12.87
CA LEU A 347 -5.11 -9.21 13.38
C LEU A 347 -6.47 -8.51 13.29
N THR A 348 -7.38 -9.03 12.48
CA THR A 348 -8.75 -8.51 12.34
C THR A 348 -9.78 -9.28 13.18
N GLU A 349 -9.37 -10.28 13.96
CA GLU A 349 -10.29 -11.01 14.83
C GLU A 349 -10.58 -10.25 16.12
N ARG A 350 -11.87 -10.16 16.47
CA ARG A 350 -12.26 -9.82 17.84
C ARG A 350 -11.93 -10.99 18.74
N ARG A 351 -10.95 -10.85 19.64
CA ARG A 351 -10.80 -11.82 20.72
C ARG A 351 -12.05 -11.70 21.62
N ARG A 352 -12.80 -12.78 21.79
CA ARG A 352 -13.71 -12.91 22.94
C ARG A 352 -12.84 -12.97 24.20
N GLN A 353 -12.45 -11.83 24.76
CA GLN A 353 -11.93 -11.79 26.12
C GLN A 353 -13.08 -11.56 27.09
N GLN A 354 -13.33 -12.56 27.93
CA GLN A 354 -13.93 -12.34 29.24
C GLN A 354 -13.06 -11.29 29.96
N HIS A 355 -13.65 -10.14 30.25
CA HIS A 355 -13.12 -9.06 31.10
C HIS A 355 -11.73 -8.49 30.76
N HIS A 356 -11.62 -7.76 29.65
CA HIS A 356 -11.25 -6.32 29.62
C HIS A 356 -11.25 -5.84 28.16
N LYS A 357 -11.82 -4.66 27.92
CA LYS A 357 -11.99 -4.04 26.60
C LYS A 357 -10.63 -3.69 26.00
N HIS A 358 -10.36 -4.15 24.77
CA HIS A 358 -9.95 -3.39 23.57
C HIS A 358 -9.47 -4.39 22.49
N ASP A 359 -9.84 -4.16 21.23
CA ASP A 359 -9.36 -4.93 20.07
C ASP A 359 -7.95 -4.43 19.69
N TYR A 360 -6.98 -5.35 19.49
CA TYR A 360 -5.56 -5.00 19.27
C TYR A 360 -5.08 -5.53 17.91
N PRO A 361 -4.71 -4.68 16.94
CA PRO A 361 -3.75 -5.06 15.93
C PRO A 361 -2.35 -5.15 16.55
N PHE A 362 -1.45 -5.85 15.86
CA PHE A 362 -0.09 -6.14 16.33
C PHE A 362 0.86 -5.76 15.20
N LEU A 363 1.71 -4.75 15.42
CA LEU A 363 2.71 -4.30 14.46
C LEU A 363 4.08 -4.78 14.97
N GLU A 364 4.68 -5.79 14.33
CA GLU A 364 6.00 -6.31 14.74
C GLU A 364 7.05 -5.91 13.71
N LEU A 365 7.88 -4.94 14.09
CA LEU A 365 8.78 -4.23 13.20
C LEU A 365 10.19 -4.23 13.78
N ASP A 366 11.07 -5.03 13.19
CA ASP A 366 12.52 -4.79 13.16
C ASP A 366 13.17 -5.77 12.17
N ARG A 367 14.06 -5.27 11.32
CA ARG A 367 14.91 -6.09 10.45
C ARG A 367 16.28 -6.18 11.10
N GLY A 368 16.62 -7.33 11.65
CA GLY A 368 17.99 -7.67 12.01
C GLY A 368 18.93 -7.40 10.82
N SER A 369 20.09 -6.82 11.11
CA SER A 369 21.10 -6.27 10.20
C SER A 369 21.78 -7.26 9.23
N GLN A 370 21.07 -8.23 8.65
CA GLN A 370 21.68 -9.37 7.95
C GLN A 370 21.79 -9.25 6.43
N TYR A 371 21.50 -8.10 5.82
CA TYR A 371 21.75 -7.90 4.39
C TYR A 371 22.38 -6.53 4.15
N THR A 372 23.69 -6.45 4.44
CA THR A 372 24.64 -5.49 3.85
C THR A 372 25.47 -6.20 2.80
#